data_AF-A0A810E7F1-F1
#
_entry.id   AF-A0A810E7F1-F1
#
_cell.length_a   1.000
_cell.length_b   1.000
_cell.length_c   1.000
_cell.angle_alpha   90.00
_cell.angle_beta   90.00
_cell.angle_gamma   90.00
#
_symmetry.space_group_name_H-M   'P 1'
#
loop_
_entity.id
_entity.type
_entity.pdbx_description
1 polymer ?
#
loop_
_entity_poly.entity_id
_entity_poly.type
_entity_poly.pdbx_seq_one_letter_code
_entity_poly.pdbx_strand_id
1 'polypeptide(L)' 'MSPIQFQKQLRLQEARRLLLSESTDAADVAFRVGYESPSQFSREYSRMFGFSPIQDIKRLRAINV' A
#
# COMPACT_ATOMS: atom_id res chain seq x y z
N MET A 1 -1.63 -14.81 -14.22
CA MET A 1 -1.21 -14.32 -12.88
C MET A 1 -0.70 -15.53 -12.10
N SER A 2 0.53 -15.50 -11.59
CA SER A 2 1.06 -16.59 -10.77
C SER A 2 0.58 -16.48 -9.31
N PRO A 3 0.59 -17.58 -8.51
CA PRO A 3 0.21 -17.53 -7.09
C PRO A 3 0.96 -16.44 -6.30
N ILE A 4 2.25 -16.25 -6.57
CA ILE A 4 3.08 -15.20 -5.94
C ILE A 4 2.61 -13.80 -6.34
N GLN A 5 2.27 -13.58 -7.62
CA GLN A 5 1.74 -12.30 -8.08
C GLN A 5 0.40 -11.98 -7.43
N PHE A 6 -0.47 -12.99 -7.29
CA PHE A 6 -1.76 -12.84 -6.62
C PHE A 6 -1.60 -12.52 -5.12
N GLN A 7 -0.70 -13.24 -4.42
CA GLN A 7 -0.39 -12.95 -3.02
C GLN A 7 0.13 -11.52 -2.84
N LYS A 8 1.02 -11.06 -3.72
CA LYS A 8 1.50 -9.67 -3.71
C LYS A 8 0.36 -8.68 -3.93
N GLN A 9 -0.55 -8.97 -4.84
CA GLN A 9 -1.71 -8.11 -5.09
C GLN A 9 -2.58 -7.98 -3.84
N LEU A 10 -2.92 -9.10 -3.19
CA LEU A 10 -3.69 -9.10 -1.95
C LEU A 10 -2.97 -8.31 -0.84
N ARG A 11 -1.66 -8.51 -0.69
CA ARG A 11 -0.83 -7.79 0.28
C ARG A 11 -0.88 -6.28 0.08
N LEU A 12 -0.75 -5.81 -1.16
CA LEU A 12 -0.77 -4.38 -1.49
C LEU A 12 -2.17 -3.77 -1.34
N GLN A 13 -3.24 -4.54 -1.60
CA GLN A 13 -4.62 -4.12 -1.32
C GLN A 13 -4.86 -3.95 0.18
N GLU A 14 -4.40 -4.90 0.99
CA GLU A 14 -4.50 -4.80 2.45
C GLU A 14 -3.72 -3.60 2.99
N ALA A 15 -2.53 -3.33 2.45
CA ALA A 15 -1.76 -2.14 2.80
C ALA A 15 -2.55 -0.84 2.55
N ARG A 16 -3.20 -0.72 1.37
CA ARG A 16 -4.04 0.44 1.04
C ARG A 16 -5.22 0.58 1.99
N ARG A 17 -5.85 -0.53 2.37
CA ARG A 17 -6.95 -0.55 3.35
C ARG A 17 -6.47 0.00 4.70
N LEU A 18 -5.35 -0.51 5.22
CA LEU A 18 -4.77 -0.08 6.50
C LEU A 18 -4.40 1.41 6.49
N LEU A 19 -3.75 1.89 5.43
CA LEU A 19 -3.35 3.30 5.29
C LEU A 19 -4.55 4.26 5.22
N LEU A 20 -5.70 3.79 4.73
CA LEU A 20 -6.94 4.57 4.71
C LEU A 20 -7.61 4.61 6.09
N SER A 21 -7.74 3.44 6.73
CA SER A 21 -8.54 3.27 7.95
C SER A 21 -7.81 3.69 9.23
N GLU A 22 -6.50 3.53 9.27
CA GLU A 22 -5.69 3.83 10.44
C GLU A 22 -4.78 5.01 10.06
N SER A 23 -4.60 5.98 10.95
CA SER A 23 -3.66 7.11 10.77
C SER A 23 -2.21 6.64 10.91
N THR A 24 -1.86 5.55 10.23
CA THR A 24 -0.63 4.77 10.39
C THR A 24 0.40 5.16 9.34
N ASP A 25 1.68 5.17 9.73
CA ASP A 25 2.80 5.47 8.85
C ASP A 25 2.99 4.39 7.76
N ALA A 26 3.48 4.80 6.58
CA ALA A 26 3.68 3.90 5.45
C ALA A 26 4.78 2.85 5.69
N ALA A 27 5.79 3.15 6.52
CA ALA A 27 6.81 2.20 6.90
C ALA A 27 6.24 1.10 7.81
N ASP A 28 5.44 1.47 8.80
CA ASP A 28 4.80 0.50 9.69
C ASP A 28 3.85 -0.43 8.93
N VAL A 29 3.06 0.12 8.01
CA VAL A 29 2.19 -0.70 7.14
C VAL A 29 3.03 -1.65 6.28
N ALA A 30 4.17 -1.20 5.74
CA ALA A 30 5.05 -2.06 4.94
C ALA A 30 5.47 -3.32 5.73
N PHE A 31 5.93 -3.14 6.96
CA PHE A 31 6.32 -4.26 7.82
C PHE A 31 5.13 -5.14 8.20
N ARG A 32 3.98 -4.55 8.56
CA ARG A 32 2.77 -5.30 8.94
C ARG A 32 2.25 -6.21 7.83
N VAL A 33 2.36 -5.79 6.57
CA VAL A 33 1.92 -6.61 5.43
C VAL A 33 3.03 -7.55 4.92
N GLY A 34 4.22 -7.55 5.54
CA GLY A 34 5.28 -8.51 5.27
C GLY A 34 6.30 -8.08 4.22
N TYR A 35 6.54 -6.77 4.06
CA TYR A 35 7.74 -6.27 3.38
C TYR A 35 8.87 -6.08 4.38
N GLU A 36 10.08 -6.47 3.99
CA GLU A 36 11.30 -6.25 4.77
C GLU A 36 11.86 -4.82 4.60
N SER A 37 11.39 -4.10 3.59
CA SER A 37 11.86 -2.75 3.26
C SER A 37 10.69 -1.83 2.88
N PRO A 38 10.50 -0.70 3.59
CA PRO A 38 9.54 0.34 3.22
C PRO A 38 9.77 0.90 1.81
N SER A 39 11.02 0.95 1.36
CA SER A 39 11.36 1.41 0.02
C SER A 39 10.95 0.40 -1.06
N GLN A 40 11.10 -0.91 -0.81
CA GLN A 40 10.58 -1.93 -1.72
C GLN A 40 9.05 -1.85 -1.81
N PHE A 41 8.38 -1.81 -0.66
CA PHE A 41 6.94 -1.63 -0.57
C PHE A 41 6.48 -0.43 -1.40
N SER A 42 7.07 0.75 -1.17
CA SER A 42 6.67 1.98 -1.86
C SER A 42 6.81 1.88 -3.39
N ARG A 43 7.86 1.21 -3.90
CA ARG A 43 8.03 0.99 -5.35
C ARG A 43 6.99 0.04 -5.92
N GLU A 44 6.71 -1.05 -5.23
CA GLU A 44 5.71 -2.03 -5.69
C GLU A 44 4.28 -1.49 -5.58
N TYR A 45 3.98 -0.76 -4.51
CA TYR A 45 2.72 -0.06 -4.32
C TYR A 45 2.50 0.95 -5.45
N SER A 46 3.49 1.81 -5.73
CA SER A 46 3.41 2.79 -6.82
C SER A 46 3.21 2.13 -8.18
N ARG A 47 3.85 0.99 -8.43
CA ARG A 47 3.66 0.22 -9.66
C ARG A 47 2.23 -0.30 -9.81
N MET A 48 1.57 -0.68 -8.71
CA MET A 48 0.23 -1.24 -8.73
C MET A 48 -0.87 -0.17 -8.76
N PHE A 49 -0.72 0.92 -7.99
CA PHE A 49 -1.77 1.93 -7.80
C PHE A 49 -1.51 3.26 -8.53
N GLY A 50 -0.33 3.43 -9.12
CA GLY A 50 0.05 4.62 -9.89
C GLY A 50 0.56 5.80 -9.05
N PHE A 51 0.50 5.71 -7.72
CA PHE A 51 0.93 6.76 -6.79
C PHE A 51 1.71 6.18 -5.62
N SER A 52 2.57 6.98 -5.00
CA SER A 52 3.16 6.59 -3.72
C SER A 52 2.07 6.39 -2.65
N PRO A 53 2.30 5.53 -1.63
CA PRO A 53 1.28 5.24 -0.60
C PRO A 53 0.64 6.49 0.01
N ILE A 54 1.46 7.48 0.38
CA ILE A 54 1.00 8.73 1.01
C ILE A 54 0.19 9.60 0.03
N GLN A 55 0.65 9.74 -1.22
CA GLN A 55 -0.09 10.51 -2.22
C GLN A 55 -1.43 9.87 -2.58
N ASP A 56 -1.45 8.55 -2.68
CA ASP A 56 -2.66 7.79 -2.95
C ASP A 56 -3.71 8.00 -1.86
N ILE A 57 -3.31 7.92 -0.58
CA ILE A 57 -4.23 8.13 0.54
C ILE A 57 -4.73 9.58 0.59
N LYS A 58 -3.86 10.56 0.37
CA LYS A 58 -4.28 11.98 0.29
C LYS A 58 -5.35 12.17 -0.78
N ARG A 59 -5.16 11.57 -1.97
CA ARG A 59 -6.12 11.63 -3.06
C ARG A 59 -7.44 10.94 -2.72
N LEU A 60 -7.39 9.74 -2.16
CA LEU A 60 -8.60 8.98 -1.82
C LEU A 60 -9.42 9.66 -0.74
N ARG A 61 -8.76 10.25 0.27
CA ARG A 61 -9.44 11.05 1.29
C ARG A 61 -10.11 12.29 0.69
N ALA A 62 -9.49 12.94 -0.29
CA ALA A 62 -10.08 14.08 -0.98
C ALA A 62 -11.29 13.73 -1.88
N ILE A 63 -11.44 12.47 -2.28
CA ILE A 63 -12.60 11.99 -3.07
C ILE A 63 -13.77 11.57 -2.15
N ASN A 64 -13.47 11.15 -0.93
CA ASN A 64 -14.45 10.69 0.06
C ASN A 64 -15.04 11.81 0.94
N VAL A 65 -14.74 13.07 0.64
CA VAL A 65 -15.31 14.27 1.29
C VAL A 65 -16.36 14.90 0.39
#